data_AF-A0A7C4INF0-F1
#
_entry.id   AF-A0A7C4INF0-F1
#
_cell.length_a   1.000
_cell.length_b   1.000
_cell.length_c   1.000
_cell.angle_alpha   90.00
_cell.angle_beta   90.00
_cell.angle_gamma   90.00
#
_symmetry.space_group_name_H-M   'P 1'
#
loop_
_entity.id
_entity.type
_entity.pdbx_description
1 polymer ?
#
loop_
_entity_poly.entity_id
_entity_poly.type
_entity_poly.pdbx_seq_one_letter_code
_entity_poly.pdbx_strand_id
1 'polypeptide(L)'
;MSKLLVFIFVLFLAVLALFAIHNQNATTVTIPFGSAYETPTIALILLSIAIGALAMLFVFIVRDTKRYVNNLQYQKKQKRDAKIQELYAKALNHLFAHHNIPEARELLKAVLAEDPANLNALIQLGDIALSEDDFQTARENFERARDLNPKNIEVLFSLERLMEKMERWPIALKHIEEILDIDDKNLSALYKKRDILERLEKWDDLVFVQKTILKNEHTEKDKNRERLNLVGYKYEYGRHSLESGSLEKAKKAFRTVLRLEKDFIPATLGLAEVLLREGENEEAINLLEKSYEQTSSMIVLLRLEDLLISVGEPLRLIRIYKNNILRNPQDPVIKFFLGRLYYRLEMIDDAFEIMTSIDTGSAIYPEMHQLLGNLYIKRNQIEKAVQEYRKALESNACAFSLSYRCSNCGHSSPEWSGRCSRCRQWSSYQLNLAA
;
A
#
# COMPACT_ATOMS: atom_id res chain seq x y z
N MET A 1 -43.46 -46.80 -21.93
CA MET A 1 -42.73 -48.09 -21.82
C MET A 1 -43.61 -49.31 -21.51
N SER A 2 -44.84 -49.17 -20.98
CA SER A 2 -45.61 -50.35 -20.51
C SER A 2 -46.18 -51.26 -21.60
N LYS A 3 -46.72 -50.74 -22.73
CA LYS A 3 -47.40 -51.59 -23.74
C LYS A 3 -46.47 -52.53 -24.50
N LEU A 4 -45.26 -52.08 -24.85
CA LEU A 4 -44.26 -52.89 -25.57
C LEU A 4 -43.70 -54.02 -24.69
N LEU A 5 -43.42 -53.72 -23.42
CA LEU A 5 -42.96 -54.72 -22.45
C LEU A 5 -44.03 -55.79 -22.18
N VAL A 6 -45.30 -55.39 -22.07
CA VAL A 6 -46.42 -56.34 -21.91
C VAL A 6 -46.54 -57.24 -23.14
N PHE A 7 -46.43 -56.70 -24.36
CA PHE A 7 -46.47 -57.50 -25.59
C PHE A 7 -45.32 -58.51 -25.67
N ILE A 8 -44.08 -58.09 -25.38
CA ILE A 8 -42.90 -58.97 -25.37
C ILE A 8 -43.04 -60.06 -24.29
N PHE A 9 -43.59 -59.73 -23.12
CA PHE A 9 -43.82 -60.70 -22.04
C PHE A 9 -44.90 -61.74 -22.41
N VAL A 10 -46.00 -61.32 -23.05
CA VAL A 10 -47.05 -62.24 -23.54
C VAL A 10 -46.50 -63.15 -24.64
N LEU A 11 -45.71 -62.61 -25.57
CA LEU A 11 -45.04 -63.40 -26.61
C LEU A 11 -44.08 -64.44 -26.01
N PHE A 12 -43.30 -64.04 -25.01
CA PHE A 12 -42.38 -64.93 -24.28
C PHE A 12 -43.13 -66.07 -23.57
N LEU A 13 -44.25 -65.78 -22.91
CA LEU A 13 -45.10 -66.80 -22.28
C LEU A 13 -45.71 -67.76 -23.32
N ALA A 14 -46.13 -67.25 -24.48
CA ALA A 14 -46.66 -68.09 -25.56
C ALA A 14 -45.60 -69.05 -26.12
N VAL A 15 -44.36 -68.58 -26.31
CA VAL A 15 -43.22 -69.40 -26.75
C VAL A 15 -42.86 -70.46 -25.70
N LEU A 16 -42.84 -70.09 -24.41
CA LEU A 16 -42.62 -71.04 -23.32
C LEU A 16 -43.70 -72.12 -23.24
N ALA A 17 -44.98 -71.76 -23.43
CA ALA A 17 -46.09 -72.71 -23.44
C ALA A 17 -46.00 -73.69 -24.62
N LEU A 18 -45.64 -73.21 -25.82
CA LEU A 18 -45.40 -74.07 -26.98
C LEU A 18 -44.23 -75.04 -26.74
N PHE A 19 -43.14 -74.55 -26.14
CA PHE A 19 -41.99 -75.38 -25.79
C PHE A 19 -42.34 -76.45 -24.73
N ALA A 20 -43.20 -76.12 -23.76
CA ALA A 20 -43.71 -77.04 -22.75
C ALA A 20 -44.46 -78.23 -23.32
N ILE A 21 -45.30 -77.97 -24.32
CA ILE A 21 -46.16 -78.98 -24.94
C ILE A 21 -45.33 -79.95 -25.79
N HIS A 22 -44.31 -79.44 -26.49
CA HIS A 22 -43.53 -80.21 -27.47
C HIS A 22 -42.30 -80.92 -26.89
N ASN A 23 -41.81 -80.54 -25.72
CA ASN A 23 -40.59 -81.10 -25.12
C ASN A 23 -40.87 -81.77 -23.77
N GLN A 24 -41.25 -83.06 -23.81
CA GLN A 24 -41.57 -83.88 -22.63
C GLN A 24 -40.35 -84.63 -22.06
N ASN A 25 -39.14 -84.32 -22.53
CA ASN A 25 -37.94 -85.04 -22.14
C ASN A 25 -37.55 -84.77 -20.66
N ALA A 26 -37.27 -85.84 -19.93
CA ALA A 26 -36.74 -85.79 -18.57
C ALA A 26 -35.21 -85.73 -18.60
N THR A 27 -34.63 -84.87 -17.76
CA THR A 27 -33.20 -84.73 -17.54
C THR A 27 -32.83 -85.20 -16.14
N THR A 28 -31.87 -86.12 -16.06
CA THR A 28 -31.28 -86.57 -14.81
C THR A 28 -30.33 -85.50 -14.26
N VAL A 29 -30.68 -84.91 -13.12
CA VAL A 29 -29.83 -83.94 -12.42
C VAL A 29 -29.11 -84.65 -11.27
N THR A 30 -27.79 -84.62 -11.30
CA THR A 30 -26.92 -85.22 -10.28
C THR A 30 -26.36 -84.13 -9.38
N ILE A 31 -26.80 -84.08 -8.13
CA ILE A 31 -26.27 -83.14 -7.13
C ILE A 31 -25.04 -83.78 -6.46
N PRO A 32 -23.92 -83.06 -6.31
CA PRO A 32 -22.76 -83.59 -5.59
C PRO A 32 -23.17 -84.01 -4.17
N PHE A 33 -22.85 -85.24 -3.78
CA PHE A 33 -23.17 -85.86 -2.48
C PHE A 33 -24.66 -86.22 -2.25
N GLY A 34 -25.47 -86.38 -3.30
CA GLY A 34 -26.87 -86.81 -3.19
C GLY A 34 -27.33 -87.78 -4.29
N SER A 35 -28.61 -88.18 -4.22
CA SER A 35 -29.31 -89.02 -5.21
C SER A 35 -29.57 -88.28 -6.53
N ALA A 36 -29.63 -89.03 -7.64
CA ALA A 36 -30.00 -88.50 -8.96
C ALA A 36 -31.52 -88.35 -9.07
N TYR A 37 -32.00 -87.20 -9.55
CA TYR A 37 -33.43 -86.94 -9.73
C TYR A 37 -33.75 -86.75 -11.21
N GLU A 38 -34.80 -87.40 -11.71
CA GLU A 38 -35.34 -87.13 -13.03
C GLU A 38 -36.28 -85.93 -12.95
N THR A 39 -35.95 -84.86 -13.66
CA THR A 39 -36.74 -83.62 -13.68
C THR A 39 -37.07 -83.24 -15.12
N PRO A 40 -38.27 -82.74 -15.42
CA PRO A 40 -38.60 -82.24 -16.75
C PRO A 40 -37.66 -81.10 -17.15
N THR A 41 -37.12 -81.14 -18.36
CA THR A 41 -36.23 -80.09 -18.91
C THR A 41 -36.81 -78.68 -18.80
N ILE A 42 -38.12 -78.54 -18.95
CA ILE A 42 -38.81 -77.25 -18.79
C ILE A 42 -38.72 -76.68 -17.37
N ALA A 43 -38.70 -77.54 -16.35
CA ALA A 43 -38.58 -77.09 -14.96
C ALA A 43 -37.21 -76.43 -14.73
N LEU A 44 -36.15 -76.96 -15.36
CA LEU A 44 -34.80 -76.38 -15.31
C LEU A 44 -34.70 -75.04 -16.05
N ILE A 45 -35.35 -74.92 -17.22
CA ILE A 45 -35.41 -73.66 -17.98
C ILE A 45 -36.13 -72.58 -17.18
N LEU A 46 -37.30 -72.89 -16.61
CA LEU A 46 -38.04 -71.97 -15.75
C LEU A 46 -37.25 -71.59 -14.50
N LEU A 47 -36.53 -72.53 -13.88
CA LEU A 47 -35.63 -72.25 -12.76
C LEU A 47 -34.51 -71.28 -13.15
N SER A 48 -33.87 -71.46 -14.32
CA SER A 48 -32.81 -70.58 -14.80
C SER A 48 -33.29 -69.15 -15.08
N ILE A 49 -34.49 -69.01 -15.66
CA ILE A 49 -35.15 -67.72 -15.90
C ILE A 49 -35.50 -67.07 -14.56
N ALA A 50 -36.03 -67.84 -13.60
CA ALA A 50 -36.35 -67.35 -12.28
C ALA A 50 -35.11 -66.86 -11.53
N ILE A 51 -33.99 -67.60 -11.60
CA ILE A 51 -32.69 -67.19 -11.03
C ILE A 51 -32.19 -65.91 -11.70
N GLY A 52 -32.26 -65.82 -13.04
CA GLY A 52 -31.87 -64.62 -13.79
C GLY A 52 -32.73 -63.40 -13.46
N ALA A 53 -34.05 -63.58 -13.31
CA ALA A 53 -34.98 -62.53 -12.91
C ALA A 53 -34.73 -62.08 -11.46
N LEU A 54 -34.47 -63.01 -10.54
CA LEU A 54 -34.10 -62.72 -9.15
C LEU A 54 -32.77 -61.96 -9.08
N ALA A 55 -31.76 -62.36 -9.85
CA ALA A 55 -30.48 -61.67 -9.94
C ALA A 55 -30.65 -60.24 -10.49
N MET A 56 -31.47 -60.06 -11.53
CA MET A 56 -31.76 -58.74 -12.09
C MET A 56 -32.52 -57.86 -11.10
N LEU A 57 -33.54 -58.39 -10.40
CA LEU A 57 -34.25 -57.70 -9.34
C LEU A 57 -33.30 -57.27 -8.21
N PHE A 58 -32.38 -58.14 -7.80
CA PHE A 58 -31.36 -57.81 -6.81
C PHE A 58 -30.48 -56.64 -7.26
N VAL A 59 -30.01 -56.63 -8.52
CA VAL A 59 -29.24 -55.51 -9.09
C VAL A 59 -30.05 -54.21 -9.11
N PHE A 60 -31.33 -54.26 -9.49
CA PHE A 60 -32.22 -53.10 -9.47
C PHE A 60 -32.40 -52.56 -8.04
N ILE A 61 -32.64 -53.44 -7.07
CA ILE A 61 -32.77 -53.07 -5.66
C ILE A 61 -31.49 -52.38 -5.18
N VAL A 62 -30.31 -52.98 -5.39
CA VAL A 62 -29.02 -52.38 -4.99
C VAL A 62 -28.82 -51.01 -5.64
N ARG A 63 -29.10 -50.87 -6.94
CA ARG A 63 -28.95 -49.61 -7.68
C ARG A 63 -29.89 -48.53 -7.16
N ASP A 64 -31.16 -48.87 -6.96
CA ASP A 64 -32.18 -47.91 -6.55
C ASP A 64 -32.02 -47.54 -5.07
N THR A 65 -31.59 -48.48 -4.21
CA THR A 65 -31.16 -48.19 -2.83
C THR A 65 -29.98 -47.24 -2.80
N LYS A 66 -28.94 -47.47 -3.62
CA LYS A 66 -27.79 -46.55 -3.74
C LYS A 66 -28.22 -45.16 -4.21
N ARG A 67 -29.10 -45.08 -5.21
CA ARG A 67 -29.64 -43.81 -5.71
C ARG A 67 -30.45 -43.08 -4.64
N TYR A 68 -31.27 -43.79 -3.88
CA TYR A 68 -32.06 -43.24 -2.79
C TYR A 68 -31.17 -42.70 -1.66
N VAL A 69 -30.15 -43.46 -1.23
CA VAL A 69 -29.18 -43.02 -0.21
C VAL A 69 -28.42 -41.77 -0.68
N ASN A 70 -27.95 -41.76 -1.93
CA ASN A 70 -27.26 -40.61 -2.51
C ASN A 70 -28.17 -39.37 -2.55
N ASN A 71 -29.43 -39.52 -2.95
CA ASN A 71 -30.39 -38.42 -2.96
C ASN A 71 -30.66 -37.89 -1.54
N LEU A 72 -30.77 -38.75 -0.54
CA LEU A 72 -30.94 -38.33 0.86
C LEU A 72 -29.70 -37.60 1.38
N GLN A 73 -28.51 -38.11 1.10
CA GLN A 73 -27.25 -37.45 1.48
C GLN A 73 -27.13 -36.08 0.80
N TYR A 74 -27.49 -35.99 -0.48
CA TYR A 74 -27.53 -34.74 -1.23
C TYR A 74 -28.52 -33.73 -0.62
N GLN A 75 -29.74 -34.16 -0.30
CA GLN A 75 -30.74 -33.30 0.35
C GLN A 75 -30.29 -32.84 1.75
N LYS A 76 -29.68 -33.73 2.54
CA LYS A 76 -29.11 -33.37 3.86
C LYS A 76 -27.98 -32.34 3.71
N LYS A 77 -27.08 -32.54 2.75
CA LYS A 77 -26.01 -31.60 2.44
C LYS A 77 -26.57 -30.24 2.02
N GLN A 78 -27.51 -30.20 1.08
CA GLN A 78 -28.15 -28.95 0.66
C GLN A 78 -28.83 -28.21 1.83
N LYS A 79 -29.55 -28.92 2.70
CA LYS A 79 -30.17 -28.30 3.88
C LYS A 79 -29.13 -27.74 4.85
N ARG A 80 -28.02 -28.44 5.07
CA ARG A 80 -26.89 -27.97 5.88
C ARG A 80 -26.23 -26.75 5.25
N ASP A 81 -25.93 -26.79 3.96
CA ASP A 81 -25.30 -25.68 3.22
C ASP A 81 -26.19 -24.43 3.24
N ALA A 82 -27.51 -24.59 3.04
CA ALA A 82 -28.47 -23.49 3.13
C ALA A 82 -28.54 -22.90 4.55
N LYS A 83 -28.53 -23.76 5.59
CA LYS A 83 -28.49 -23.32 6.99
C LYS A 83 -27.22 -22.53 7.30
N ILE A 84 -26.06 -23.01 6.83
CA ILE A 84 -24.76 -22.31 6.97
C ILE A 84 -24.82 -20.94 6.31
N GLN A 85 -25.31 -20.86 5.07
CA GLN A 85 -25.45 -19.60 4.34
C GLN A 85 -26.39 -18.62 5.05
N GLU A 86 -27.52 -19.10 5.58
CA GLU A 86 -28.47 -18.28 6.33
C GLU A 86 -27.85 -17.72 7.63
N LEU A 87 -27.19 -18.58 8.40
CA LEU A 87 -26.50 -18.18 9.64
C LEU A 87 -25.39 -17.18 9.35
N TYR A 88 -24.59 -17.44 8.32
CA TYR A 88 -23.50 -16.56 7.91
C TYR A 88 -24.02 -15.20 7.43
N ALA A 89 -25.09 -15.18 6.63
CA ALA A 89 -25.72 -13.93 6.18
C ALA A 89 -26.28 -13.11 7.36
N LYS A 90 -26.93 -13.76 8.33
CA LYS A 90 -27.38 -13.11 9.57
C LYS A 90 -26.21 -12.54 10.37
N ALA A 91 -25.11 -13.27 10.49
CA ALA A 91 -23.91 -12.80 11.17
C ALA A 91 -23.35 -11.53 10.51
N LEU A 92 -23.20 -11.54 9.18
CA LEU A 92 -22.73 -10.37 8.43
C LEU A 92 -23.67 -9.17 8.57
N ASN A 93 -24.98 -9.40 8.60
CA ASN A 93 -25.95 -8.32 8.82
C ASN A 93 -25.79 -7.68 10.21
N HIS A 94 -25.60 -8.49 11.26
CA HIS A 94 -25.31 -7.97 12.60
C HIS A 94 -23.98 -7.23 12.67
N LEU A 95 -22.97 -7.72 11.96
CA LEU A 95 -21.64 -7.11 11.92
C LEU A 95 -21.64 -5.74 11.22
N PHE A 96 -22.28 -5.62 10.05
CA PHE A 96 -22.21 -4.42 9.22
C PHE A 96 -23.38 -3.45 9.40
N ALA A 97 -24.61 -3.91 9.62
CA ALA A 97 -25.79 -3.04 9.67
C ALA A 97 -26.15 -2.61 11.10
N HIS A 98 -25.93 -3.48 12.08
CA HIS A 98 -26.34 -3.24 13.47
C HIS A 98 -25.15 -2.98 14.40
N HIS A 99 -23.91 -3.14 13.92
CA HIS A 99 -22.69 -3.09 14.72
C HIS A 99 -22.76 -3.94 16.00
N ASN A 100 -23.51 -5.04 15.95
CA ASN A 100 -23.76 -5.88 17.11
C ASN A 100 -22.80 -7.07 17.11
N ILE A 101 -21.60 -6.82 17.62
CA ILE A 101 -20.45 -7.75 17.60
C ILE A 101 -20.72 -9.06 18.39
N PRO A 102 -21.33 -9.04 19.59
CA PRO A 102 -21.55 -10.27 20.36
C PRO A 102 -22.46 -11.28 19.61
N GLU A 103 -23.57 -10.80 19.06
CA GLU A 103 -24.52 -11.63 18.32
C GLU A 103 -23.92 -12.14 17.01
N ALA A 104 -23.16 -11.30 16.31
CA ALA A 104 -22.41 -11.72 15.13
C ALA A 104 -21.42 -12.85 15.46
N ARG A 105 -20.68 -12.73 16.59
CA ARG A 105 -19.74 -13.75 17.05
C ARG A 105 -20.45 -15.08 17.34
N GLU A 106 -21.57 -15.06 18.05
CA GLU A 106 -22.31 -16.28 18.36
C GLU A 106 -22.88 -16.95 17.10
N LEU A 107 -23.39 -16.16 16.14
CA LEU A 107 -23.83 -16.69 14.84
C LEU A 107 -22.67 -17.29 14.04
N LEU A 108 -21.49 -16.68 14.03
CA LEU A 108 -20.29 -17.22 13.37
C LEU A 108 -19.78 -18.51 14.05
N LYS A 109 -19.83 -18.58 15.39
CA LYS A 109 -19.56 -19.84 16.11
C LYS A 109 -20.57 -20.92 15.75
N ALA A 110 -21.84 -20.58 15.59
CA ALA A 110 -22.86 -21.51 15.12
C ALA A 110 -22.59 -21.99 13.68
N VAL A 111 -22.08 -21.13 12.80
CA VAL A 111 -21.58 -21.53 11.47
C VAL A 111 -20.45 -22.55 11.61
N LEU A 112 -19.46 -22.30 12.47
CA LEU A 112 -18.35 -23.25 12.68
C LEU A 112 -18.77 -24.55 13.37
N ALA A 113 -19.84 -24.55 14.15
CA ALA A 113 -20.41 -25.78 14.70
C ALA A 113 -21.04 -26.66 13.60
N GLU A 114 -21.65 -26.05 12.59
CA GLU A 114 -22.18 -26.75 11.42
C GLU A 114 -21.08 -27.10 10.41
N ASP A 115 -20.05 -26.27 10.25
CA ASP A 115 -18.92 -26.50 9.35
C ASP A 115 -17.60 -25.96 9.96
N PRO A 116 -16.83 -26.82 10.65
CA PRO A 116 -15.57 -26.42 11.29
C PRO A 116 -14.49 -25.94 10.33
N ALA A 117 -14.63 -26.23 9.04
CA ALA A 117 -13.72 -25.86 7.96
C ALA A 117 -14.20 -24.64 7.16
N ASN A 118 -15.19 -23.89 7.67
CA ASN A 118 -15.70 -22.71 7.00
C ASN A 118 -14.68 -21.56 7.06
N LEU A 119 -13.96 -21.37 5.96
CA LEU A 119 -12.90 -20.36 5.83
C LEU A 119 -13.39 -18.95 6.18
N ASN A 120 -14.52 -18.55 5.62
CA ASN A 120 -15.05 -17.21 5.75
C ASN A 120 -15.43 -16.91 7.21
N ALA A 121 -16.05 -17.87 7.91
CA ALA A 121 -16.40 -17.70 9.32
C ALA A 121 -15.16 -17.58 10.23
N LEU A 122 -14.09 -18.34 9.94
CA LEU A 122 -12.81 -18.20 10.66
C LEU A 122 -12.20 -16.82 10.44
N ILE A 123 -12.18 -16.32 9.20
CA ILE A 123 -11.69 -14.96 8.89
C ILE A 123 -12.50 -13.91 9.65
N GLN A 124 -13.84 -13.96 9.59
CA GLN A 124 -14.69 -12.98 10.27
C GLN A 124 -14.53 -13.02 11.80
N LEU A 125 -14.38 -14.20 12.42
CA LEU A 125 -14.10 -14.30 13.85
C LEU A 125 -12.70 -13.76 14.21
N GLY A 126 -11.71 -14.00 13.37
CA GLY A 126 -10.37 -13.43 13.55
C GLY A 126 -10.39 -11.91 13.41
N ASP A 127 -11.17 -11.37 12.48
CA ASP A 127 -11.33 -9.93 12.27
C ASP A 127 -12.04 -9.25 13.46
N ILE A 128 -13.07 -9.90 14.01
CA ILE A 128 -13.72 -9.46 15.26
C ILE A 128 -12.70 -9.42 16.39
N ALA A 129 -11.96 -10.51 16.62
CA ALA A 129 -10.95 -10.58 17.68
C ALA A 129 -9.86 -9.51 17.48
N LEU A 130 -9.43 -9.28 16.24
CA LEU A 130 -8.45 -8.24 15.90
C LEU A 130 -8.98 -6.82 16.20
N SER A 131 -10.28 -6.58 15.99
CA SER A 131 -10.91 -5.30 16.32
C SER A 131 -11.02 -5.04 17.83
N GLU A 132 -11.01 -6.11 18.63
CA GLU A 132 -11.02 -6.09 20.09
C GLU A 132 -9.61 -6.13 20.69
N ASP A 133 -8.58 -6.03 19.84
CA ASP A 133 -7.16 -6.17 20.20
C ASP A 133 -6.81 -7.54 20.87
N ASP A 134 -7.66 -8.57 20.72
CA ASP A 134 -7.36 -9.95 21.10
C ASP A 134 -6.53 -10.65 20.02
N PHE A 135 -5.23 -10.33 20.01
CA PHE A 135 -4.29 -10.86 19.03
C PHE A 135 -4.11 -12.37 19.08
N GLN A 136 -4.37 -13.00 20.23
CA GLN A 136 -4.19 -14.44 20.39
C GLN A 136 -5.32 -15.18 19.69
N THR A 137 -6.57 -14.83 19.99
CA THR A 137 -7.73 -15.42 19.33
C THR A 137 -7.75 -15.11 17.83
N ALA A 138 -7.35 -13.89 17.43
CA ALA A 138 -7.22 -13.52 16.03
C ALA A 138 -6.23 -14.43 15.30
N ARG A 139 -5.04 -14.64 15.88
CA ARG A 139 -4.01 -15.53 15.33
C ARG A 139 -4.52 -16.95 15.19
N GLU A 140 -5.15 -17.51 16.21
CA GLU A 140 -5.65 -18.89 16.19
C GLU A 140 -6.67 -19.11 15.08
N ASN A 141 -7.60 -18.17 14.88
CA ASN A 141 -8.59 -18.27 13.80
C ASN A 141 -7.96 -18.12 12.41
N PHE A 142 -7.04 -17.18 12.22
CA PHE A 142 -6.36 -16.99 10.93
C PHE A 142 -5.39 -18.14 10.60
N GLU A 143 -4.71 -18.71 11.58
CA GLU A 143 -3.85 -19.88 11.39
C GLU A 143 -4.67 -21.11 11.01
N ARG A 144 -5.81 -21.35 11.67
CA ARG A 144 -6.75 -22.40 11.25
C ARG A 144 -7.27 -22.16 9.83
N ALA A 145 -7.55 -20.92 9.47
CA ALA A 145 -7.95 -20.57 8.09
C ALA A 145 -6.82 -20.86 7.08
N ARG A 146 -5.56 -20.59 7.47
CA ARG A 146 -4.37 -20.89 6.66
C ARG A 146 -4.13 -22.39 6.49
N ASP A 147 -4.33 -23.18 7.54
CA ASP A 147 -4.18 -24.64 7.48
C ASP A 147 -5.18 -25.27 6.49
N LEU A 148 -6.39 -24.69 6.38
CA LEU A 148 -7.40 -25.13 5.42
C LEU A 148 -7.04 -24.76 3.98
N ASN A 149 -6.48 -23.56 3.75
CA ASN A 149 -6.05 -23.12 2.43
C ASN A 149 -4.80 -22.21 2.51
N PRO A 150 -3.59 -22.78 2.40
CA PRO A 150 -2.34 -22.04 2.58
C PRO A 150 -2.08 -20.96 1.52
N LYS A 151 -2.71 -21.06 0.35
CA LYS A 151 -2.54 -20.12 -0.78
C LYS A 151 -3.71 -19.16 -0.93
N ASN A 152 -4.58 -19.07 0.07
CA ASN A 152 -5.69 -18.12 0.03
C ASN A 152 -5.18 -16.69 0.31
N ILE A 153 -5.31 -15.81 -0.67
CA ILE A 153 -4.84 -14.42 -0.59
C ILE A 153 -5.55 -13.63 0.52
N GLU A 154 -6.85 -13.87 0.74
CA GLU A 154 -7.61 -13.18 1.79
C GLU A 154 -7.09 -13.52 3.19
N VAL A 155 -6.78 -14.80 3.44
CA VAL A 155 -6.18 -15.24 4.72
C VAL A 155 -4.80 -14.62 4.92
N LEU A 156 -3.97 -14.56 3.87
CA LEU A 156 -2.65 -13.95 3.95
C LEU A 156 -2.75 -12.44 4.26
N PHE A 157 -3.73 -11.72 3.69
CA PHE A 157 -4.01 -10.34 4.08
C PHE A 157 -4.50 -10.23 5.53
N SER A 158 -5.32 -11.16 6.01
CA SER A 158 -5.74 -11.15 7.42
C SER A 158 -4.57 -11.36 8.38
N LEU A 159 -3.65 -12.27 8.08
CA LEU A 159 -2.42 -12.49 8.84
C LEU A 159 -1.48 -11.29 8.77
N GLU A 160 -1.34 -10.67 7.60
CA GLU A 160 -0.59 -9.44 7.43
C GLU A 160 -1.16 -8.31 8.31
N ARG A 161 -2.46 -8.07 8.25
CA ARG A 161 -3.15 -7.05 9.05
C ARG A 161 -3.00 -7.29 10.55
N LEU A 162 -3.01 -8.54 10.99
CA LEU A 162 -2.68 -8.92 12.37
C LEU A 162 -1.26 -8.49 12.73
N MET A 163 -0.28 -8.76 11.86
CA MET A 163 1.13 -8.40 12.09
C MET A 163 1.35 -6.88 12.04
N GLU A 164 0.67 -6.15 11.15
CA GLU A 164 0.69 -4.68 11.11
C GLU A 164 0.16 -4.09 12.42
N LYS A 165 -0.96 -4.63 12.94
CA LYS A 165 -1.58 -4.17 14.20
C LYS A 165 -0.70 -4.45 15.42
N MET A 166 0.12 -5.51 15.35
CA MET A 166 1.17 -5.80 16.33
C MET A 166 2.49 -5.02 16.07
N GLU A 167 2.52 -4.14 15.08
CA GLU A 167 3.70 -3.38 14.62
C GLU A 167 4.91 -4.25 14.23
N ARG A 168 4.65 -5.51 13.85
CA ARG A 168 5.66 -6.47 13.40
C ARG A 168 5.89 -6.37 11.89
N TRP A 169 6.36 -5.21 11.45
CA TRP A 169 6.56 -4.87 10.04
C TRP A 169 7.35 -5.90 9.20
N PRO A 170 8.44 -6.52 9.69
CA PRO A 170 9.17 -7.52 8.90
C PRO A 170 8.36 -8.79 8.64
N ILE A 171 7.50 -9.20 9.57
CA ILE A 171 6.66 -10.39 9.41
C ILE A 171 5.45 -10.06 8.51
N ALA A 172 4.86 -8.87 8.68
CA ALA A 172 3.84 -8.36 7.77
C ALA A 172 4.34 -8.36 6.31
N LEU A 173 5.57 -7.87 6.09
CA LEU A 173 6.22 -7.87 4.77
C LEU A 173 6.32 -9.26 4.18
N LYS A 174 6.68 -10.28 4.99
CA LYS A 174 6.78 -11.67 4.54
C LYS A 174 5.43 -12.21 4.02
N HIS A 175 4.32 -11.92 4.72
CA HIS A 175 2.99 -12.35 4.24
C HIS A 175 2.59 -11.64 2.95
N ILE A 176 2.94 -10.36 2.78
CA ILE A 176 2.74 -9.67 1.50
C ILE A 176 3.58 -10.30 0.38
N GLU A 177 4.81 -10.70 0.67
CA GLU A 177 5.66 -11.40 -0.30
C GLU A 177 5.05 -12.76 -0.71
N GLU A 178 4.52 -13.52 0.23
CA GLU A 178 3.78 -14.75 -0.06
C GLU A 178 2.55 -14.50 -0.97
N ILE A 179 1.85 -13.36 -0.81
CA ILE A 179 0.76 -12.98 -1.73
C ILE A 179 1.30 -12.67 -3.12
N LEU A 180 2.40 -11.91 -3.21
CA LEU A 180 3.01 -11.52 -4.49
C LEU A 180 3.67 -12.70 -5.22
N ASP A 181 4.04 -13.77 -4.51
CA ASP A 181 4.47 -15.04 -5.10
C ASP A 181 3.31 -15.79 -5.78
N ILE A 182 2.07 -15.57 -5.32
CA ILE A 182 0.85 -16.16 -5.90
C ILE A 182 0.32 -15.30 -7.05
N ASP A 183 0.26 -13.99 -6.83
CA ASP A 183 -0.21 -12.98 -7.79
C ASP A 183 0.73 -11.76 -7.77
N ASP A 184 1.69 -11.75 -8.69
CA ASP A 184 2.73 -10.73 -8.82
C ASP A 184 2.18 -9.35 -9.23
N LYS A 185 0.93 -9.29 -9.67
CA LYS A 185 0.24 -8.08 -10.13
C LYS A 185 -0.81 -7.58 -9.14
N ASN A 186 -0.95 -8.23 -7.98
CA ASN A 186 -1.92 -7.83 -6.97
C ASN A 186 -1.62 -6.40 -6.47
N LEU A 187 -2.37 -5.41 -6.94
CA LEU A 187 -2.15 -4.00 -6.62
C LEU A 187 -2.31 -3.73 -5.11
N SER A 188 -3.27 -4.38 -4.45
CA SER A 188 -3.47 -4.24 -3.00
C SER A 188 -2.23 -4.70 -2.23
N ALA A 189 -1.63 -5.83 -2.62
CA ALA A 189 -0.41 -6.34 -2.01
C ALA A 189 0.80 -5.44 -2.31
N LEU A 190 0.92 -4.93 -3.54
CA LEU A 190 1.97 -3.98 -3.90
C LEU A 190 1.88 -2.67 -3.11
N TYR A 191 0.67 -2.14 -2.90
CA TYR A 191 0.44 -0.95 -2.07
C TYR A 191 0.80 -1.21 -0.61
N LYS A 192 0.38 -2.34 -0.04
CA LYS A 192 0.79 -2.75 1.30
C LYS A 192 2.30 -2.90 1.43
N LYS A 193 2.95 -3.56 0.45
CA LYS A 193 4.41 -3.68 0.40
C LYS A 193 5.09 -2.32 0.44
N ARG A 194 4.63 -1.38 -0.40
CA ARG A 194 5.16 -0.01 -0.44
C ARG A 194 5.03 0.68 0.91
N ASP A 195 3.86 0.63 1.53
CA ASP A 195 3.59 1.32 2.80
C ASP A 195 4.44 0.75 3.95
N ILE A 196 4.64 -0.58 3.98
CA ILE A 196 5.52 -1.26 4.94
C ILE A 196 6.99 -0.88 4.69
N LEU A 197 7.45 -0.90 3.43
CA LEU A 197 8.82 -0.52 3.08
C LEU A 197 9.11 0.96 3.38
N GLU A 198 8.11 1.84 3.25
CA GLU A 198 8.23 3.25 3.60
C GLU A 198 8.48 3.43 5.09
N ARG A 199 7.76 2.68 5.94
CA ARG A 199 7.94 2.69 7.40
C ARG A 199 9.28 2.12 7.83
N LEU A 200 9.79 1.13 7.09
CA LEU A 200 11.10 0.52 7.31
C LEU A 200 12.24 1.33 6.67
N GLU A 201 11.94 2.44 5.98
CA GLU A 201 12.90 3.27 5.25
C GLU A 201 13.76 2.47 4.25
N LYS A 202 13.22 1.38 3.71
CA LYS A 202 13.87 0.52 2.70
C LYS A 202 13.66 1.08 1.30
N TRP A 203 14.31 2.22 1.03
CA TRP A 203 14.08 3.01 -0.18
C TRP A 203 14.48 2.30 -1.48
N ASP A 204 15.53 1.47 -1.47
CA ASP A 204 15.94 0.68 -2.65
C ASP A 204 14.81 -0.23 -3.15
N ASP A 205 14.27 -1.05 -2.25
CA ASP A 205 13.18 -1.99 -2.54
C ASP A 205 11.89 -1.24 -2.89
N LEU A 206 11.62 -0.15 -2.17
CA LEU A 206 10.42 0.66 -2.37
C LEU A 206 10.37 1.24 -3.79
N VAL A 207 11.48 1.80 -4.29
CA VAL A 207 11.53 2.34 -5.67
C VAL A 207 11.27 1.26 -6.71
N PHE A 208 11.67 0.00 -6.46
CA PHE A 208 11.33 -1.12 -7.33
C PHE A 208 9.83 -1.41 -7.31
N VAL A 209 9.24 -1.55 -6.12
CA VAL A 209 7.80 -1.79 -5.95
C VAL A 209 6.96 -0.68 -6.58
N GLN A 210 7.35 0.59 -6.42
CA GLN A 210 6.66 1.73 -7.01
C GLN A 210 6.65 1.68 -8.55
N LYS A 211 7.73 1.21 -9.17
CA LYS A 211 7.77 1.02 -10.63
C LYS A 211 6.85 -0.12 -11.06
N THR A 212 6.72 -1.18 -10.25
CA THR A 212 5.80 -2.29 -10.52
C THR A 212 4.35 -1.83 -10.41
N ILE A 213 4.00 -1.03 -9.38
CA ILE A 213 2.69 -0.39 -9.24
C ILE A 213 2.37 0.42 -10.50
N LEU A 214 3.28 1.32 -10.93
CA LEU A 214 3.08 2.14 -12.12
C LEU A 214 2.82 1.35 -13.42
N LYS A 215 3.38 0.13 -13.54
CA LYS A 215 3.16 -0.74 -14.70
C LYS A 215 1.79 -1.44 -14.66
N ASN A 216 1.32 -1.77 -13.47
CA ASN A 216 0.07 -2.51 -13.26
C ASN A 216 -1.15 -1.59 -13.08
N GLU A 217 -0.93 -0.29 -12.84
CA GLU A 217 -2.02 0.69 -12.80
C GLU A 217 -2.67 0.88 -14.17
N HIS A 218 -4.00 1.01 -14.17
CA HIS A 218 -4.78 1.03 -15.40
C HIS A 218 -5.32 2.42 -15.75
N THR A 219 -5.61 3.27 -14.75
CA THR A 219 -6.16 4.61 -14.99
C THR A 219 -5.05 5.65 -15.11
N GLU A 220 -5.20 6.62 -16.03
CA GLU A 220 -4.21 7.67 -16.20
C GLU A 220 -4.11 8.59 -14.97
N LYS A 221 -5.23 8.77 -14.26
CA LYS A 221 -5.26 9.53 -13.01
C LYS A 221 -4.41 8.86 -11.93
N ASP A 222 -4.54 7.55 -11.74
CA ASP A 222 -3.76 6.81 -10.76
C ASP A 222 -2.29 6.74 -11.19
N LYS A 223 -1.99 6.52 -12.48
CA LYS A 223 -0.62 6.59 -13.00
C LYS A 223 0.06 7.92 -12.73
N ASN A 224 -0.66 9.04 -12.89
CA ASN A 224 -0.12 10.37 -12.60
C ASN A 224 0.16 10.54 -11.10
N ARG A 225 -0.76 10.11 -10.23
CA ARG A 225 -0.52 10.10 -8.77
C ARG A 225 0.71 9.28 -8.41
N GLU A 226 0.82 8.06 -8.94
CA GLU A 226 1.94 7.17 -8.66
C GLU A 226 3.27 7.64 -9.29
N ARG A 227 3.22 8.48 -10.33
CA ARG A 227 4.40 9.14 -10.90
C ARG A 227 4.95 10.21 -9.94
N LEU A 228 4.07 11.01 -9.35
CA LEU A 228 4.46 11.99 -8.32
C LEU A 228 5.06 11.29 -7.09
N ASN A 229 4.45 10.18 -6.65
CA ASN A 229 5.01 9.35 -5.57
C ASN A 229 6.40 8.82 -5.93
N LEU A 230 6.61 8.35 -7.17
CA LEU A 230 7.92 7.88 -7.63
C LEU A 230 9.00 8.96 -7.55
N VAL A 231 8.66 10.23 -7.84
CA VAL A 231 9.58 11.36 -7.70
C VAL A 231 10.02 11.51 -6.25
N GLY A 232 9.05 11.55 -5.32
CA GLY A 232 9.32 11.62 -3.88
C GLY A 232 10.16 10.46 -3.37
N TYR A 233 9.79 9.23 -3.70
CA TYR A 233 10.53 8.04 -3.28
C TYR A 233 11.94 7.93 -3.86
N LYS A 234 12.14 8.39 -5.11
CA LYS A 234 13.49 8.49 -5.68
C LYS A 234 14.35 9.55 -5.01
N TYR A 235 13.74 10.64 -4.55
CA TYR A 235 14.43 11.64 -3.75
C TYR A 235 14.84 11.07 -2.38
N GLU A 236 13.96 10.37 -1.68
CA GLU A 236 14.32 9.67 -0.43
C GLU A 236 15.44 8.66 -0.63
N TYR A 237 15.37 7.87 -1.70
CA TYR A 237 16.44 6.96 -2.08
C TYR A 237 17.78 7.68 -2.31
N GLY A 238 17.76 8.82 -3.00
CA GLY A 238 18.95 9.64 -3.23
C GLY A 238 19.52 10.20 -1.94
N ARG A 239 18.67 10.66 -1.02
CA ARG A 239 19.08 11.17 0.30
C ARG A 239 19.72 10.08 1.15
N HIS A 240 19.08 8.92 1.28
CA HIS A 240 19.63 7.78 2.02
C HIS A 240 20.95 7.28 1.38
N SER A 241 21.06 7.31 0.05
CA SER A 241 22.32 7.01 -0.65
C SER A 241 23.42 8.02 -0.35
N LEU A 242 23.08 9.31 -0.19
CA LEU A 242 24.02 10.37 0.16
C LEU A 242 24.50 10.24 1.62
N GLU A 243 23.58 9.92 2.54
CA GLU A 243 23.87 9.67 3.96
C GLU A 243 24.78 8.44 4.15
N SER A 244 24.53 7.38 3.39
CA SER A 244 25.38 6.17 3.37
C SER A 244 26.71 6.34 2.60
N GLY A 245 26.99 7.52 2.05
CA GLY A 245 28.23 7.82 1.31
C GLY A 245 28.29 7.25 -0.11
N SER A 246 27.21 6.64 -0.61
CA SER A 246 27.11 6.11 -1.98
C SER A 246 26.81 7.24 -2.99
N LEU A 247 27.79 8.13 -3.20
CA LEU A 247 27.63 9.37 -4.00
C LEU A 247 27.09 9.11 -5.42
N GLU A 248 27.59 8.09 -6.12
CA GLU A 248 27.13 7.73 -7.48
C GLU A 248 25.64 7.37 -7.53
N LYS A 249 25.15 6.60 -6.54
CA LYS A 249 23.73 6.24 -6.45
C LYS A 249 22.89 7.48 -6.18
N ALA A 250 23.34 8.35 -5.28
CA ALA A 250 22.69 9.63 -4.98
C ALA A 250 22.64 10.56 -6.21
N LYS A 251 23.77 10.76 -6.90
CA LYS A 251 23.88 11.56 -8.14
C LYS A 251 22.87 11.09 -9.17
N LYS A 252 22.81 9.78 -9.43
CA LYS A 252 21.87 9.17 -10.38
C LYS A 252 20.42 9.32 -9.94
N ALA A 253 20.13 9.16 -8.64
CA ALA A 253 18.79 9.31 -8.10
C ALA A 253 18.27 10.74 -8.28
N PHE A 254 19.04 11.75 -7.85
CA PHE A 254 18.65 13.15 -7.98
C PHE A 254 18.54 13.60 -9.43
N ARG A 255 19.48 13.21 -10.31
CA ARG A 255 19.35 13.46 -11.77
C ARG A 255 18.08 12.85 -12.35
N THR A 256 17.67 11.68 -11.86
CA THR A 256 16.41 11.07 -12.30
C THR A 256 15.20 11.88 -11.84
N VAL A 257 15.21 12.38 -10.60
CA VAL A 257 14.16 13.25 -10.08
C VAL A 257 14.06 14.53 -10.91
N LEU A 258 15.18 15.23 -11.14
CA LEU A 258 15.21 16.47 -11.91
C LEU A 258 14.83 16.30 -13.40
N ARG A 259 14.97 15.09 -13.94
CA ARG A 259 14.45 14.77 -15.28
C ARG A 259 12.93 14.62 -15.31
N LEU A 260 12.33 14.13 -14.23
CA LEU A 260 10.88 13.97 -14.09
C LEU A 260 10.22 15.30 -13.70
N GLU A 261 10.81 16.01 -12.75
CA GLU A 261 10.35 17.30 -12.24
C GLU A 261 11.55 18.26 -12.13
N LYS A 262 11.66 19.18 -13.09
CA LYS A 262 12.80 20.12 -13.19
C LYS A 262 12.89 21.06 -11.99
N ASP A 263 11.74 21.43 -11.42
CA ASP A 263 11.64 22.44 -10.36
C ASP A 263 11.59 21.81 -8.96
N PHE A 264 12.01 20.54 -8.83
CA PHE A 264 12.04 19.85 -7.55
C PHE A 264 13.26 20.29 -6.73
N ILE A 265 13.10 21.42 -6.03
CA ILE A 265 14.14 22.09 -5.22
C ILE A 265 14.92 21.10 -4.34
N PRO A 266 14.30 20.16 -3.62
CA PRO A 266 15.08 19.28 -2.75
C PRO A 266 16.09 18.39 -3.46
N ALA A 267 15.80 17.93 -4.68
CA ALA A 267 16.75 17.14 -5.46
C ALA A 267 17.85 18.00 -6.08
N THR A 268 17.56 19.27 -6.42
CA THR A 268 18.61 20.22 -6.83
C THR A 268 19.62 20.41 -5.70
N LEU A 269 19.12 20.64 -4.47
CA LEU A 269 19.99 20.81 -3.29
C LEU A 269 20.76 19.53 -2.98
N GLY A 270 20.11 18.37 -3.02
CA GLY A 270 20.78 17.08 -2.83
C GLY A 270 21.85 16.79 -3.89
N LEU A 271 21.60 17.14 -5.16
CA LEU A 271 22.59 17.00 -6.23
C LEU A 271 23.75 17.98 -6.05
N ALA A 272 23.48 19.22 -5.66
CA ALA A 272 24.54 20.18 -5.35
C ALA A 272 25.42 19.66 -4.20
N GLU A 273 24.84 19.09 -3.14
CA GLU A 273 25.62 18.50 -2.05
C GLU A 273 26.49 17.31 -2.51
N VAL A 274 25.96 16.44 -3.38
CA VAL A 274 26.75 15.37 -3.99
C VAL A 274 27.97 15.93 -4.74
N LEU A 275 27.77 16.95 -5.58
CA LEU A 275 28.83 17.59 -6.35
C LEU A 275 29.90 18.22 -5.44
N LEU A 276 29.48 18.85 -4.34
CA LEU A 276 30.41 19.41 -3.35
C LEU A 276 31.24 18.32 -2.66
N ARG A 277 30.64 17.17 -2.33
CA ARG A 277 31.38 16.03 -1.76
C ARG A 277 32.35 15.38 -2.76
N GLU A 278 32.07 15.49 -4.05
CA GLU A 278 32.97 15.06 -5.13
C GLU A 278 34.07 16.09 -5.45
N GLY A 279 33.98 17.30 -4.89
CA GLY A 279 34.92 18.41 -5.14
C GLY A 279 34.59 19.26 -6.38
N GLU A 280 33.46 19.00 -7.04
CA GLU A 280 32.97 19.70 -8.23
C GLU A 280 32.24 21.01 -7.86
N ASN A 281 32.95 21.93 -7.18
CA ASN A 281 32.36 23.16 -6.60
C ASN A 281 31.70 24.07 -7.66
N GLU A 282 32.37 24.30 -8.79
CA GLU A 282 31.82 25.14 -9.88
C GLU A 282 30.56 24.54 -10.50
N GLU A 283 30.49 23.21 -10.63
CA GLU A 283 29.29 22.56 -11.15
C GLU A 283 28.11 22.71 -10.17
N ALA A 284 28.37 22.61 -8.86
CA ALA A 284 27.37 22.85 -7.83
C ALA A 284 26.85 24.29 -7.87
N ILE A 285 27.74 25.28 -8.00
CA ILE A 285 27.37 26.70 -8.13
C ILE A 285 26.51 26.92 -9.38
N ASN A 286 26.96 26.45 -10.54
CA ASN A 286 26.23 26.60 -11.81
C ASN A 286 24.85 25.94 -11.76
N LEU A 287 24.74 24.78 -11.10
CA LEU A 287 23.47 24.09 -10.90
C LEU A 287 22.49 24.91 -10.05
N LEU A 288 22.96 25.44 -8.91
CA LEU A 288 22.14 26.24 -7.99
C LEU A 288 21.74 27.58 -8.61
N GLU A 289 22.66 28.25 -9.32
CA GLU A 289 22.36 29.48 -10.07
C GLU A 289 21.26 29.25 -11.10
N LYS A 290 21.42 28.24 -11.95
CA LYS A 290 20.41 27.89 -12.96
C LYS A 290 19.06 27.56 -12.32
N SER A 291 19.07 26.80 -11.23
CA SER A 291 17.83 26.48 -10.50
C SER A 291 17.19 27.73 -9.89
N TYR A 292 17.98 28.66 -9.38
CA TYR A 292 17.48 29.93 -8.85
C TYR A 292 16.89 30.79 -9.97
N GLU A 293 17.55 30.90 -11.13
CA GLU A 293 17.02 31.63 -12.29
C GLU A 293 15.65 31.11 -12.75
N GLN A 294 15.43 29.80 -12.65
CA GLN A 294 14.19 29.16 -13.07
C GLN A 294 13.07 29.29 -12.03
N THR A 295 13.38 29.06 -10.76
CA THR A 295 12.39 28.93 -9.69
C THR A 295 12.21 30.20 -8.86
N SER A 296 13.17 31.13 -8.91
CA SER A 296 13.28 32.28 -8.00
C SER A 296 13.14 31.89 -6.52
N SER A 297 13.52 30.66 -6.17
CA SER A 297 13.35 30.11 -4.84
C SER A 297 14.34 30.71 -3.84
N MET A 298 13.83 31.31 -2.78
CA MET A 298 14.64 31.85 -1.69
C MET A 298 15.50 30.76 -1.02
N ILE A 299 15.01 29.53 -0.95
CA ILE A 299 15.73 28.42 -0.33
C ILE A 299 16.99 28.09 -1.14
N VAL A 300 16.89 28.12 -2.48
CA VAL A 300 18.03 27.93 -3.38
C VAL A 300 19.00 29.10 -3.25
N LEU A 301 18.50 30.33 -3.17
CA LEU A 301 19.33 31.53 -3.01
C LEU A 301 20.15 31.50 -1.72
N LEU A 302 19.54 31.11 -0.58
CA LEU A 302 20.23 30.99 0.70
C LEU A 302 21.33 29.92 0.67
N ARG A 303 21.06 28.77 0.03
CA ARG A 303 22.06 27.70 -0.13
C ARG A 303 23.20 28.11 -1.07
N LEU A 304 22.88 28.86 -2.12
CA LEU A 304 23.87 29.42 -3.02
C LEU A 304 24.72 30.50 -2.33
N GLU A 305 24.12 31.33 -1.46
CA GLU A 305 24.85 32.30 -0.62
C GLU A 305 25.85 31.58 0.29
N ASP A 306 25.40 30.56 1.04
CA ASP A 306 26.26 29.76 1.91
C ASP A 306 27.45 29.19 1.12
N LEU A 307 27.18 28.64 -0.07
CA LEU A 307 28.20 28.05 -0.94
C LEU A 307 29.20 29.09 -1.47
N LEU A 308 28.73 30.18 -2.10
CA LEU A 308 29.60 31.20 -2.68
C LEU A 308 30.48 31.88 -1.63
N ILE A 309 29.95 32.08 -0.42
CA ILE A 309 30.75 32.60 0.69
C ILE A 309 31.82 31.59 1.12
N SER A 310 31.48 30.30 1.20
CA SER A 310 32.45 29.25 1.59
C SER A 310 33.57 29.07 0.57
N VAL A 311 33.28 29.25 -0.72
CA VAL A 311 34.27 29.16 -1.82
C VAL A 311 35.09 30.45 -1.96
N GLY A 312 34.59 31.57 -1.42
CA GLY A 312 35.27 32.87 -1.48
C GLY A 312 34.95 33.69 -2.73
N GLU A 313 33.77 33.48 -3.34
CA GLU A 313 33.28 34.23 -4.51
C GLU A 313 32.09 35.17 -4.21
N PRO A 314 32.18 36.09 -3.23
CA PRO A 314 31.06 36.95 -2.85
C PRO A 314 30.63 37.93 -3.96
N LEU A 315 31.53 38.26 -4.89
CA LEU A 315 31.23 39.18 -5.99
C LEU A 315 30.16 38.61 -6.94
N ARG A 316 30.15 37.29 -7.15
CA ARG A 316 29.14 36.60 -7.96
C ARG A 316 27.78 36.70 -7.30
N LEU A 317 27.72 36.48 -5.99
CA LEU A 317 26.52 36.64 -5.17
C LEU A 317 25.98 38.09 -5.20
N ILE A 318 26.85 39.10 -5.08
CA ILE A 318 26.45 40.52 -5.19
C ILE A 318 25.79 40.79 -6.54
N ARG A 319 26.33 40.25 -7.65
CA ARG A 319 25.72 40.40 -8.98
C ARG A 319 24.33 39.77 -9.05
N ILE A 320 24.15 38.58 -8.47
CA ILE A 320 22.84 37.90 -8.41
C ILE A 320 21.82 38.77 -7.67
N TYR A 321 22.18 39.26 -6.48
CA TYR A 321 21.31 40.16 -5.71
C TYR A 321 20.99 41.45 -6.45
N LYS A 322 21.98 42.13 -7.04
CA LYS A 322 21.75 43.36 -7.83
C LYS A 322 20.82 43.11 -9.02
N ASN A 323 21.03 42.03 -9.75
CA ASN A 323 20.17 41.64 -10.87
C ASN A 323 18.73 41.36 -10.42
N ASN A 324 18.54 40.76 -9.24
CA ASN A 324 17.21 40.54 -8.68
C ASN A 324 16.52 41.85 -8.28
N ILE A 325 17.24 42.76 -7.62
CA ILE A 325 16.74 44.10 -7.25
C ILE A 325 16.39 44.91 -8.51
N LEU A 326 17.16 44.81 -9.59
CA LEU A 326 16.82 45.47 -10.85
C LEU A 326 15.50 44.98 -11.44
N ARG A 327 15.16 43.70 -11.27
CA ARG A 327 13.87 43.14 -11.72
C ARG A 327 12.72 43.54 -10.79
N ASN A 328 12.95 43.52 -9.48
CA ASN A 328 11.97 43.86 -8.45
C ASN A 328 12.54 44.93 -7.48
N PRO A 329 12.54 46.23 -7.86
CA PRO A 329 13.18 47.28 -7.07
C PRO A 329 12.56 47.54 -5.70
N GLN A 330 11.35 47.03 -5.47
CA GLN A 330 10.58 47.22 -4.24
C GLN A 330 10.56 45.99 -3.34
N ASP A 331 11.32 44.94 -3.64
CA ASP A 331 11.40 43.76 -2.75
C ASP A 331 12.31 44.06 -1.54
N PRO A 332 11.74 44.26 -0.32
CA PRO A 332 12.53 44.61 0.85
C PRO A 332 13.38 43.42 1.34
N VAL A 333 12.97 42.19 1.02
CA VAL A 333 13.63 40.96 1.48
C VAL A 333 14.98 40.81 0.79
N ILE A 334 15.01 40.95 -0.54
CA ILE A 334 16.23 40.82 -1.33
C ILE A 334 17.20 41.96 -1.00
N LYS A 335 16.71 43.19 -0.81
CA LYS A 335 17.53 44.31 -0.33
C LYS A 335 18.13 44.04 1.06
N PHE A 336 17.35 43.47 1.98
CA PHE A 336 17.85 43.08 3.31
C PHE A 336 18.98 42.05 3.21
N PHE A 337 18.80 41.00 2.41
CA PHE A 337 19.85 39.99 2.23
C PHE A 337 21.12 40.57 1.59
N LEU A 338 20.99 41.48 0.61
CA LEU A 338 22.14 42.21 0.06
C LEU A 338 22.82 43.11 1.08
N GLY A 339 22.06 43.87 1.87
CA GLY A 339 22.60 44.71 2.95
C GLY A 339 23.32 43.89 4.01
N ARG A 340 22.78 42.72 4.37
CA ARG A 340 23.42 41.76 5.28
C ARG A 340 24.71 41.20 4.71
N LEU A 341 24.74 40.89 3.41
CA LEU A 341 25.95 40.44 2.72
C LEU A 341 27.03 41.53 2.73
N TYR A 342 26.69 42.77 2.37
CA TYR A 342 27.64 43.88 2.42
C TYR A 342 28.18 44.12 3.83
N TYR A 343 27.33 44.05 4.85
CA TYR A 343 27.76 44.13 6.24
C TYR A 343 28.77 43.01 6.59
N ARG A 344 28.50 41.77 6.17
CA ARG A 344 29.39 40.62 6.38
C ARG A 344 30.74 40.78 5.67
N LEU A 345 30.76 41.46 4.52
CA LEU A 345 31.97 41.75 3.73
C LEU A 345 32.67 43.05 4.17
N GLU A 346 32.25 43.66 5.27
CA GLU A 346 32.75 44.95 5.78
C GLU A 346 32.58 46.14 4.81
N MET A 347 31.69 46.02 3.83
CA MET A 347 31.29 47.10 2.91
C MET A 347 30.22 47.98 3.60
N ILE A 348 30.64 48.72 4.63
CA ILE A 348 29.72 49.41 5.55
C ILE A 348 28.88 50.49 4.85
N ASP A 349 29.45 51.26 3.93
CA ASP A 349 28.74 52.33 3.24
C ASP A 349 27.68 51.79 2.27
N ASP A 350 28.03 50.77 1.47
CA ASP A 350 27.08 50.08 0.57
C ASP A 350 25.94 49.40 1.36
N ALA A 351 26.28 48.76 2.48
CA ALA A 351 25.29 48.15 3.37
C ALA A 351 24.32 49.21 3.92
N PHE A 352 24.84 50.36 4.34
CA PHE A 352 24.03 51.45 4.87
C PHE A 352 23.11 52.06 3.81
N GLU A 353 23.62 52.30 2.60
CA GLU A 353 22.83 52.83 1.48
C GLU A 353 21.67 51.88 1.13
N ILE A 354 21.95 50.59 0.96
CA ILE A 354 20.90 49.62 0.63
C ILE A 354 19.89 49.50 1.76
N MET A 355 20.33 49.38 3.01
CA MET A 355 19.42 49.22 4.15
C MET A 355 18.51 50.44 4.36
N THR A 356 19.01 51.66 4.14
CA THR A 356 18.21 52.90 4.24
C THR A 356 17.28 53.10 3.03
N SER A 357 17.54 52.43 1.91
CA SER A 357 16.66 52.42 0.73
C SER A 357 15.45 51.47 0.83
N ILE A 358 15.37 50.68 1.91
CA ILE A 358 14.25 49.78 2.16
C ILE A 358 13.10 50.59 2.73
N ASP A 359 12.02 50.72 1.97
CA ASP A 359 10.75 51.24 2.49
C ASP A 359 9.98 50.10 3.15
N THR A 360 9.92 50.12 4.48
CA THR A 360 9.19 49.10 5.27
C THR A 360 7.72 49.47 5.48
N GLY A 361 7.27 50.64 4.99
CA GLY A 361 5.93 51.15 5.28
C GLY A 361 5.66 51.20 6.80
N SER A 362 4.54 50.63 7.24
CA SER A 362 4.21 50.48 8.66
C SER A 362 4.69 49.16 9.30
N ALA A 363 5.30 48.26 8.52
CA ALA A 363 5.75 46.97 9.01
C ALA A 363 7.07 47.12 9.78
N ILE A 364 7.12 46.56 10.99
CA ILE A 364 8.32 46.52 11.82
C ILE A 364 8.98 45.15 11.60
N TYR A 365 10.20 45.17 11.07
CA TYR A 365 11.05 43.99 10.93
C TYR A 365 12.23 44.11 11.92
N PRO A 366 12.21 43.42 13.07
CA PRO A 366 13.22 43.56 14.12
C PRO A 366 14.66 43.44 13.61
N GLU A 367 14.88 42.59 12.62
CA GLU A 367 16.19 42.27 12.04
C GLU A 367 16.75 43.38 11.18
N MET A 368 15.88 44.06 10.44
CA MET A 368 16.29 45.19 9.64
C MET A 368 16.78 46.30 10.57
N HIS A 369 16.04 46.54 11.66
CA HIS A 369 16.42 47.48 12.70
C HIS A 369 17.69 47.05 13.46
N GLN A 370 17.84 45.76 13.76
CA GLN A 370 19.07 45.22 14.37
C GLN A 370 20.29 45.43 13.45
N LEU A 371 20.16 45.15 12.15
CA LEU A 371 21.23 45.35 11.17
C LEU A 371 21.55 46.84 10.99
N LEU A 372 20.55 47.71 10.90
CA LEU A 372 20.75 49.17 10.89
C LEU A 372 21.44 49.67 12.16
N GLY A 373 21.06 49.15 13.33
CA GLY A 373 21.73 49.43 14.59
C GLY A 373 23.21 49.04 14.55
N ASN A 374 23.52 47.84 14.06
CA ASN A 374 24.91 47.37 13.89
C ASN A 374 25.70 48.26 12.92
N LEU A 375 25.08 48.71 11.83
CA LEU A 375 25.69 49.62 10.87
C LEU A 375 25.95 51.01 11.48
N TYR A 376 25.03 51.55 12.27
CA TYR A 376 25.24 52.81 12.99
C TYR A 376 26.37 52.71 14.02
N ILE A 377 26.52 51.58 14.72
CA ILE A 377 27.68 51.31 15.59
C ILE A 377 28.98 51.39 14.76
N LYS A 378 29.05 50.68 13.63
CA LYS A 378 30.24 50.68 12.76
C LYS A 378 30.58 52.08 12.23
N ARG A 379 29.60 52.97 12.10
CA ARG A 379 29.76 54.38 11.71
C ARG A 379 29.92 55.35 12.89
N ASN A 380 30.09 54.83 14.11
CA ASN A 380 30.25 55.61 15.35
C ASN A 380 29.06 56.56 15.68
N GLN A 381 27.83 56.19 15.28
CA GLN A 381 26.60 56.94 15.55
C GLN A 381 25.77 56.22 16.61
N ILE A 382 26.24 56.25 17.86
CA ILE A 382 25.73 55.43 18.96
C ILE A 382 24.26 55.77 19.28
N GLU A 383 23.88 57.05 19.27
CA GLU A 383 22.53 57.49 19.61
C GLU A 383 21.49 56.94 18.63
N LYS A 384 21.82 56.92 17.34
CA LYS A 384 20.95 56.34 16.30
C LYS A 384 20.91 54.82 16.38
N ALA A 385 22.04 54.17 16.69
CA ALA A 385 22.06 52.74 16.93
C ALA A 385 21.09 52.34 18.06
N VAL A 386 21.11 53.08 19.18
CA VAL A 386 20.19 52.85 20.31
C VAL A 386 18.73 53.01 19.89
N GLN A 387 18.41 54.00 19.04
CA GLN A 387 17.05 54.18 18.53
C GLN A 387 16.59 52.98 17.69
N GLU A 388 17.44 52.49 16.79
CA GLU A 388 17.10 51.34 15.95
C GLU A 388 16.97 50.05 16.77
N TYR A 389 17.84 49.81 17.76
CA TYR A 389 17.69 48.66 18.65
C TYR A 389 16.41 48.73 19.50
N ARG A 390 15.96 49.92 19.92
CA ARG A 390 14.67 50.07 20.61
C ARG A 390 13.51 49.62 19.72
N LYS A 391 13.48 50.06 18.45
CA LYS A 391 12.48 49.61 17.47
C LYS A 391 12.51 48.09 17.26
N ALA A 392 13.71 47.49 17.25
CA ALA A 392 13.85 46.04 17.15
C ALA A 392 13.24 45.30 18.37
N LEU A 393 13.41 45.85 19.57
CA LEU A 393 12.93 45.27 20.84
C LEU A 393 11.45 45.54 21.14
N GLU A 394 10.83 46.53 20.48
CA GLU A 394 9.40 46.82 20.63
C GLU A 394 8.49 45.70 20.10
N SER A 395 9.01 44.82 19.26
CA SER A 395 8.32 43.61 18.83
C SER A 395 8.59 42.46 19.82
N ASN A 396 7.54 41.76 20.27
CA ASN A 396 7.66 40.52 21.04
C ASN A 396 8.34 39.37 20.25
N ALA A 397 8.65 39.56 18.96
CA ALA A 397 9.44 38.65 18.15
C ALA A 397 10.94 38.98 18.30
N CYS A 398 11.53 38.62 19.43
CA CYS A 398 12.93 38.92 19.74
C CYS A 398 13.96 38.01 19.02
N ALA A 399 13.59 37.31 17.95
CA ALA A 399 14.54 36.53 17.16
C ALA A 399 14.04 36.29 15.73
N PHE A 400 14.83 36.71 14.74
CA PHE A 400 14.73 36.18 13.39
C PHE A 400 15.00 34.69 13.45
N SER A 401 13.93 33.92 13.48
CA SER A 401 14.05 32.52 13.11
C SER A 401 13.61 32.42 11.66
N LEU A 402 14.56 32.09 10.78
CA LEU A 402 14.22 31.58 9.46
C LEU A 402 13.44 30.29 9.68
N SER A 403 12.12 30.39 9.72
CA SER A 403 11.23 29.25 9.86
C SER A 403 10.73 28.84 8.48
N TYR A 404 10.44 27.56 8.32
CA TYR A 404 9.92 27.00 7.09
C TYR A 404 8.49 26.56 7.32
N ARG A 405 7.56 27.06 6.52
CA ARG A 405 6.15 26.67 6.58
C ARG A 405 5.81 25.77 5.41
N CYS A 406 5.20 24.63 5.71
CA CYS A 406 4.69 23.72 4.68
C CYS A 406 3.47 24.35 3.99
N SER A 407 3.53 24.54 2.68
CA SER A 407 2.43 25.07 1.86
C SER A 407 1.19 24.16 1.84
N ASN A 408 1.36 22.87 2.12
CA ASN A 408 0.27 21.89 2.11
C ASN A 408 -0.50 21.81 3.44
N CYS A 409 0.21 21.80 4.59
CA CYS A 409 -0.43 21.60 5.91
C CYS A 409 -0.21 22.72 6.92
N GLY A 410 0.50 23.79 6.54
CA GLY A 410 0.80 24.92 7.41
C GLY A 410 1.77 24.65 8.55
N HIS A 411 2.33 23.44 8.65
CA HIS A 411 3.30 23.10 9.69
C HIS A 411 4.59 23.92 9.54
N SER A 412 5.00 24.60 10.61
CA SER A 412 6.24 25.35 10.70
C SER A 412 7.37 24.48 11.29
N SER A 413 8.57 24.58 10.72
CA SER A 413 9.79 23.91 11.18
C SER A 413 10.94 24.91 11.25
N PRO A 414 11.81 24.84 12.27
CA PRO A 414 13.04 25.67 12.32
C PRO A 414 14.09 25.18 11.31
N GLU A 415 14.07 23.90 10.96
CA GLU A 415 14.99 23.31 10.00
C GLU A 415 14.28 23.02 8.67
N TRP A 416 15.02 23.22 7.57
CA TRP A 416 14.50 22.90 6.24
C TRP A 416 14.65 21.40 5.96
N SER A 417 13.61 20.80 5.41
CA SER A 417 13.63 19.42 4.91
C SER A 417 12.98 19.36 3.53
N GLY A 418 13.41 18.40 2.70
CA GLY A 418 12.76 18.13 1.42
C GLY A 418 11.39 17.44 1.54
N ARG A 419 11.06 16.91 2.73
CA ARG A 419 9.80 16.21 3.02
C ARG A 419 9.20 16.73 4.33
N CYS A 420 7.93 17.14 4.29
CA CYS A 420 7.22 17.63 5.47
C CYS A 420 7.13 16.55 6.57
N SER A 421 7.61 16.86 7.77
CA SER A 421 7.55 15.94 8.92
C SER A 421 6.12 15.58 9.32
N ARG A 422 5.16 16.50 9.10
CA ARG A 422 3.75 16.31 9.48
C ARG A 422 2.91 15.62 8.41
N CYS A 423 2.88 16.17 7.20
CA CYS A 423 2.01 15.67 6.11
C CYS A 423 2.73 14.79 5.09
N ARG A 424 4.04 14.57 5.24
CA ARG A 424 4.89 13.75 4.37
C ARG A 424 4.96 14.18 2.90
N GLN A 425 4.37 15.33 2.55
CA GLN A 425 4.45 15.93 1.23
C GLN A 425 5.89 16.39 0.93
N TRP A 426 6.36 16.10 -0.28
CA TRP A 426 7.65 16.55 -0.77
C TRP A 426 7.61 17.97 -1.34
N SER A 427 8.75 18.65 -1.31
CA SER A 427 8.94 19.97 -1.92
C SER A 427 7.89 21.01 -1.50
N SER A 428 7.36 20.90 -0.29
CA SER A 428 6.27 21.75 0.20
C SER A 428 6.71 22.88 1.13
N TYR A 429 7.92 22.82 1.70
CA TYR A 429 8.38 23.87 2.61
C TYR A 429 8.76 25.13 1.84
N GLN A 430 8.21 26.25 2.30
CA GLN A 430 8.53 27.59 1.85
C GLN A 430 9.12 28.38 3.02
N LEU A 431 9.97 29.36 2.74
CA LEU A 431 10.51 30.23 3.77
C LEU A 431 9.38 31.11 4.32
N ASN A 432 9.19 31.07 5.64
CA ASN A 432 8.24 31.91 6.35
C ASN A 432 8.98 33.09 6.98
N LEU A 433 8.88 34.23 6.30
CA LEU A 433 9.43 35.52 6.76
C LEU A 433 8.45 36.31 7.64
N ALA A 434 7.24 35.79 7.85
CA ALA A 434 6.25 36.34 8.77
C ALA A 434 6.28 35.53 10.08
N ALA A 435 7.12 35.97 11.01
CA ALA A 435 7.07 35.56 12.41
C ALA A 435 7.21 36.80 13.28
#